data_AF-A0A1Q6UZ32-F1
#
_entry.id   AF-A0A1Q6UZ32-F1
#
_cell.length_a   1.000
_cell.length_b   1.000
_cell.length_c   1.000
_cell.angle_alpha   90.00
_cell.angle_beta   90.00
_cell.angle_gamma   90.00
#
_symmetry.space_group_name_H-M   'P 1'
#
loop_
_entity.id
_entity.type
_entity.pdbx_description
1 polymer ?
#
loop_
_entity_poly.entity_id
_entity_poly.type
_entity_poly.pdbx_seq_one_letter_code
_entity_poly.pdbx_strand_id
1 'polypeptide(L)'
;MNNGVGQVNQLQNQNLNNNSSQNVKKMAKSVKVDLKWTENWINVKKISNGIIYNNLGEMVTGIKIQPKNIFILDGSSMDNTLIGLMNFYNTIDYEFWLMVADRPVDITVYETELQLLYNKTQDQRIRKLISQDMDKGDYFKNNNVVDTEYYLLFKESKRKYVIW
;
A
#
# COMPACT_ATOMS: atom_id res chain seq x y z
N MET A 1 -26.88 54.73 33.98
CA MET A 1 -26.69 56.11 33.49
C MET A 1 -25.85 55.99 32.21
N ASN A 2 -26.47 56.01 31.01
CA ASN A 2 -26.58 57.19 30.10
C ASN A 2 -25.24 57.93 29.95
N ASN A 3 -24.67 58.28 28.79
CA ASN A 3 -25.00 58.35 27.36
C ASN A 3 -23.62 58.43 26.65
N GLY A 4 -23.35 57.98 25.42
CA GLY A 4 -23.92 58.49 24.17
C GLY A 4 -23.04 59.60 23.55
N VAL A 5 -22.61 59.36 22.31
CA VAL A 5 -22.35 60.32 21.21
C VAL A 5 -21.00 61.04 21.14
N GLY A 6 -20.39 61.05 19.95
CA GLY A 6 -19.67 62.23 19.45
C GLY A 6 -18.37 61.99 18.70
N GLN A 7 -18.44 61.73 17.40
CA GLN A 7 -17.37 62.06 16.46
C GLN A 7 -17.17 63.58 16.41
N VAL A 8 -15.93 64.08 16.43
CA VAL A 8 -15.54 65.30 15.69
C VAL A 8 -14.10 65.18 15.21
N ASN A 9 -13.96 65.13 13.89
CA ASN A 9 -12.74 65.34 13.12
C ASN A 9 -12.22 66.78 13.30
N GLN A 10 -10.90 66.99 13.23
CA GLN A 10 -10.36 68.13 12.49
C GLN A 10 -8.99 67.78 11.87
N LEU A 11 -8.96 67.98 10.56
CA LEU A 11 -7.91 67.71 9.59
C LEU A 11 -6.77 68.73 9.70
N GLN A 12 -5.53 68.33 9.37
CA GLN A 12 -4.73 69.09 8.38
C GLN A 12 -3.59 68.26 7.77
N ASN A 13 -3.92 67.81 6.57
CA ASN A 13 -3.14 67.46 5.39
C ASN A 13 -1.74 68.09 5.27
N GLN A 14 -0.71 67.26 5.05
CA GLN A 14 0.35 67.57 4.09
C GLN A 14 0.63 66.35 3.21
N ASN A 15 0.34 66.54 1.92
CA ASN A 15 0.68 65.66 0.81
C ASN A 15 2.21 65.46 0.73
N LEU A 16 2.65 64.21 0.69
CA LEU A 16 3.84 63.82 -0.06
C LEU A 16 3.47 62.61 -0.92
N ASN A 17 3.20 62.90 -2.20
CA ASN A 17 3.24 61.92 -3.27
C ASN A 17 4.57 61.18 -3.22
N ASN A 18 4.52 59.88 -2.94
CA ASN A 18 5.56 58.96 -3.35
C ASN A 18 4.89 57.70 -3.89
N ASN A 19 4.76 57.68 -5.22
CA ASN A 19 4.50 56.46 -5.98
C ASN A 19 5.65 55.49 -5.74
N SER A 20 5.50 54.62 -4.75
CA SER A 20 6.19 53.33 -4.70
C SER A 20 5.13 52.25 -4.82
N SER A 21 4.92 51.84 -6.07
CA SER A 21 4.11 50.68 -6.46
C SER A 21 4.54 49.47 -5.65
N GLN A 22 3.79 49.19 -4.57
CA GLN A 22 3.88 47.98 -3.78
C GLN A 22 3.42 46.81 -4.66
N ASN A 23 4.37 46.22 -5.40
CA ASN A 23 4.21 44.93 -6.05
C ASN A 23 4.21 43.83 -4.98
N VAL A 24 3.15 43.76 -4.17
CA VAL A 24 2.88 42.55 -3.39
C VAL A 24 2.37 41.52 -4.39
N LYS A 25 3.26 40.64 -4.85
CA LYS A 25 2.90 39.46 -5.65
C LYS A 25 1.78 38.72 -4.92
N LYS A 26 0.54 38.79 -5.45
CA LYS A 26 -0.54 37.92 -5.00
C LYS A 26 -0.07 36.48 -5.19
N MET A 27 0.09 35.74 -4.10
CA MET A 27 0.47 34.34 -4.14
C MET A 27 -0.52 33.59 -5.04
N ALA A 28 0.01 32.75 -5.92
CA ALA A 28 -0.81 31.93 -6.81
C ALA A 28 -1.80 31.12 -5.96
N LYS A 29 -3.08 31.24 -6.28
CA LYS A 29 -4.14 30.45 -5.65
C LYS A 29 -3.79 28.98 -5.89
N SER A 30 -3.63 28.20 -4.82
CA SER A 30 -3.32 26.77 -4.94
C SER A 30 -4.34 26.12 -5.88
N VAL A 31 -3.84 25.49 -6.94
CA VAL A 31 -4.69 24.72 -7.85
C VAL A 31 -5.34 23.62 -7.01
N LYS A 32 -6.65 23.71 -6.81
CA LYS A 32 -7.42 22.60 -6.26
C LYS A 32 -7.36 21.49 -7.31
N VAL A 33 -6.49 20.53 -7.10
CA VAL A 33 -6.46 19.28 -7.86
C VAL A 33 -7.68 18.49 -7.39
N ASP A 34 -8.76 18.55 -8.17
CA ASP A 34 -9.95 17.75 -7.91
C ASP A 34 -9.65 16.31 -8.36
N LEU A 35 -9.33 15.45 -7.40
CA LEU A 35 -8.83 14.11 -7.65
C LEU A 35 -10.01 13.15 -7.80
N LYS A 36 -10.29 12.76 -9.05
CA LYS A 36 -11.32 11.76 -9.38
C LYS A 36 -11.00 10.35 -8.83
N TRP A 37 -9.75 10.10 -8.38
CA TRP A 37 -9.28 8.79 -7.94
C TRP A 37 -8.44 8.90 -6.66
N THR A 38 -8.52 7.86 -5.81
CA THR A 38 -8.03 7.84 -4.43
C THR A 38 -6.51 7.83 -4.25
N GLU A 39 -5.71 7.60 -5.30
CA GLU A 39 -4.25 7.47 -5.18
C GLU A 39 -3.51 8.13 -6.36
N ASN A 40 -3.27 9.45 -6.28
CA ASN A 40 -2.53 10.20 -7.33
C ASN A 40 -1.04 9.87 -7.42
N TRP A 41 -0.50 9.18 -6.41
CA TRP A 41 0.92 8.85 -6.30
C TRP A 41 1.27 7.53 -7.00
N ILE A 42 0.28 6.71 -7.35
CA ILE A 42 0.49 5.44 -8.05
C ILE A 42 0.09 5.57 -9.52
N ASN A 43 0.98 5.16 -10.41
CA ASN A 43 0.84 5.40 -11.85
C ASN A 43 -0.02 4.31 -12.53
N VAL A 44 -1.28 4.21 -12.11
CA VAL A 44 -2.24 3.19 -12.61
C VAL A 44 -3.34 3.87 -13.44
N LYS A 45 -3.41 3.52 -14.73
CA LYS A 45 -4.44 3.99 -15.66
C LYS A 45 -5.68 3.09 -15.66
N LYS A 46 -5.45 1.78 -15.68
CA LYS A 46 -6.51 0.75 -15.73
C LYS A 46 -5.93 -0.57 -15.22
N ILE A 47 -6.76 -1.37 -14.57
CA ILE A 47 -6.48 -2.80 -14.32
C ILE A 47 -7.44 -3.61 -15.19
N SER A 48 -6.93 -4.53 -16.00
CA SER A 48 -7.73 -5.41 -16.85
C SER A 48 -7.09 -6.78 -16.91
N ASN A 49 -7.86 -7.84 -16.64
CA ASN A 49 -7.41 -9.24 -16.74
C ASN A 49 -6.09 -9.51 -15.98
N GLY A 50 -5.92 -8.91 -14.79
CA GLY A 50 -4.71 -9.07 -13.97
C GLY A 50 -3.50 -8.25 -14.44
N ILE A 51 -3.64 -7.42 -15.48
CA ILE A 51 -2.59 -6.53 -15.97
C ILE A 51 -2.89 -5.11 -15.53
N ILE A 52 -1.88 -4.46 -14.95
CA ILE A 52 -1.87 -3.04 -14.61
C ILE A 52 -1.35 -2.28 -15.83
N TYR A 53 -2.17 -1.40 -16.38
CA TYR A 53 -1.78 -0.47 -17.43
C TYR A 53 -1.37 0.85 -16.79
N ASN A 54 -0.14 1.27 -17.06
CA ASN A 54 0.39 2.54 -16.59
C ASN A 54 -0.08 3.70 -17.51
N ASN A 55 -0.13 4.95 -17.02
CA ASN A 55 -0.31 6.14 -17.86
C ASN A 55 0.79 6.29 -18.93
N LEU A 56 1.97 5.69 -18.71
CA LEU A 56 3.08 5.65 -19.67
C LEU A 56 2.90 4.58 -20.78
N GLY A 57 1.81 3.81 -20.76
CA GLY A 57 1.54 2.77 -21.76
C GLY A 57 2.30 1.46 -21.54
N GLU A 58 2.94 1.31 -20.38
CA GLU A 58 3.57 0.06 -19.92
C GLU A 58 2.50 -0.89 -19.37
N MET A 59 2.77 -2.19 -19.48
CA MET A 59 1.95 -3.26 -18.92
C MET A 59 2.75 -3.92 -17.80
N VAL A 60 2.16 -3.96 -16.60
CA VAL A 60 2.77 -4.61 -15.43
C VAL A 60 1.89 -5.77 -15.02
N THR A 61 2.48 -6.96 -14.89
CA THR A 61 1.82 -8.16 -14.38
C THR A 61 2.62 -8.76 -13.26
N GLY A 62 1.95 -9.41 -12.32
CA GLY A 62 2.56 -10.00 -11.14
C GLY A 62 2.24 -11.47 -10.99
N ILE A 63 3.22 -12.27 -10.62
CA ILE A 63 3.05 -13.67 -10.22
C ILE A 63 3.29 -13.77 -8.71
N LYS A 64 2.33 -14.31 -7.99
CA LYS A 64 2.50 -14.62 -6.56
C LYS A 64 3.46 -15.79 -6.40
N ILE A 65 4.46 -15.64 -5.55
CA ILE A 65 5.44 -16.66 -5.24
C ILE A 65 5.36 -17.08 -3.78
N GLN A 66 5.78 -18.31 -3.49
CA GLN A 66 5.87 -18.83 -2.13
C GLN A 66 7.35 -19.01 -1.77
N PRO A 67 7.82 -18.41 -0.68
CA PRO A 67 9.18 -18.63 -0.22
C PRO A 67 9.35 -20.07 0.25
N LYS A 68 10.49 -20.69 -0.09
CA LYS A 68 10.86 -22.03 0.37
C LYS A 68 12.05 -21.92 1.31
N ASN A 69 11.91 -22.42 2.53
CA ASN A 69 13.04 -22.57 3.44
C ASN A 69 13.89 -23.75 2.97
N ILE A 70 15.13 -23.48 2.54
CA ILE A 70 16.05 -24.53 2.04
C ILE A 70 16.85 -25.20 3.16
N PHE A 71 16.93 -24.58 4.36
CA PHE A 71 17.74 -25.09 5.47
C PHE A 71 17.11 -26.29 6.19
N ILE A 72 15.84 -26.58 5.93
CA ILE A 72 15.15 -27.76 6.46
C ILE A 72 15.33 -28.99 5.57
N LEU A 73 15.91 -28.81 4.37
CA LEU A 73 16.13 -29.89 3.42
C LEU A 73 17.42 -30.65 3.76
N ASP A 74 17.55 -31.86 3.22
CA ASP A 74 18.83 -32.55 3.21
C ASP A 74 19.84 -31.82 2.32
N GLY A 75 21.14 -32.03 2.57
CA GLY A 75 22.21 -31.31 1.88
C GLY A 75 22.14 -31.42 0.35
N SER A 76 21.81 -32.60 -0.19
CA SER A 76 21.73 -32.79 -1.64
C SER A 76 20.56 -32.02 -2.27
N SER A 77 19.40 -32.00 -1.61
CA SER A 77 18.24 -31.25 -2.07
C SER A 77 18.44 -29.74 -1.97
N MET A 78 19.16 -29.29 -0.94
CA MET A 78 19.55 -27.89 -0.79
C MET A 78 20.44 -27.45 -1.97
N ASP A 79 21.49 -28.21 -2.27
CA ASP A 79 22.43 -27.92 -3.37
C ASP A 79 21.73 -27.93 -4.73
N ASN A 80 20.86 -28.91 -4.98
CA ASN A 80 20.07 -28.99 -6.21
C ASN A 80 19.15 -27.77 -6.37
N THR A 81 18.52 -27.32 -5.28
CA THR A 81 17.67 -26.11 -5.29
C THR A 81 18.49 -24.87 -5.63
N LEU A 82 19.70 -24.75 -5.06
CA LEU A 82 20.60 -23.63 -5.32
C LEU A 82 21.11 -23.60 -6.77
N ILE A 83 21.54 -24.75 -7.29
CA ILE A 83 21.96 -24.89 -8.70
C ILE A 83 20.81 -24.53 -9.64
N GLY A 84 19.59 -25.01 -9.35
CA GLY A 84 18.40 -24.66 -10.12
C GLY A 84 18.15 -23.16 -10.15
N LEU A 85 18.28 -22.49 -9.00
CA LEU A 85 18.12 -21.03 -8.91
C LEU A 85 19.21 -20.28 -9.69
N MET A 86 20.47 -20.70 -9.60
CA MET A 86 21.58 -20.12 -10.36
C MET A 86 21.34 -20.25 -11.87
N ASN A 87 20.92 -21.42 -12.33
CA ASN A 87 20.60 -21.65 -13.75
C ASN A 87 19.43 -20.78 -14.22
N PHE A 88 18.39 -20.65 -13.39
CA PHE A 88 17.26 -19.76 -13.66
C PHE A 88 17.72 -18.30 -13.82
N TYR A 89 18.52 -17.78 -12.88
CA TYR A 89 19.07 -16.42 -12.97
C TYR A 89 19.93 -16.21 -14.21
N ASN A 90 20.75 -17.20 -14.60
CA ASN A 90 21.60 -17.10 -15.79
C ASN A 90 20.82 -17.17 -17.11
N THR A 91 19.58 -17.69 -17.08
CA THR A 91 18.75 -17.87 -18.29
C THR A 91 17.86 -16.66 -18.57
N ILE A 92 17.50 -15.88 -17.54
CA ILE A 92 16.58 -14.75 -17.69
C ILE A 92 17.28 -13.56 -18.36
N ASP A 93 16.63 -12.99 -19.38
CA ASP A 93 17.09 -11.82 -20.14
C ASP A 93 16.22 -10.57 -19.93
N TYR A 94 15.30 -10.60 -18.97
CA TYR A 94 14.37 -9.51 -18.67
C TYR A 94 14.46 -9.04 -17.21
N GLU A 95 14.15 -7.75 -17.00
CA GLU A 95 14.07 -7.17 -15.67
C GLU A 95 12.77 -7.57 -14.97
N PHE A 96 12.87 -7.92 -13.69
CA PHE A 96 11.71 -8.16 -12.82
C PHE A 96 11.92 -7.46 -11.47
N TRP A 97 10.82 -7.13 -10.80
CA TRP A 97 10.85 -6.55 -9.46
C TRP A 97 10.28 -7.53 -8.45
N LEU A 98 10.88 -7.59 -7.26
CA LEU A 98 10.32 -8.29 -6.12
C LEU A 98 9.46 -7.31 -5.32
N MET A 99 8.19 -7.62 -5.16
CA MET A 99 7.27 -6.87 -4.31
C MET A 99 6.92 -7.73 -3.08
N VAL A 100 7.07 -7.12 -1.91
CA VAL A 100 6.71 -7.71 -0.62
C VAL A 100 5.57 -6.87 -0.06
N ALA A 101 4.45 -7.52 0.25
CA ALA A 101 3.26 -6.89 0.76
C ALA A 101 2.83 -7.54 2.06
N ASP A 102 2.69 -6.74 3.11
CA ASP A 102 2.15 -7.19 4.40
C ASP A 102 0.65 -6.89 4.43
N ARG A 103 -0.17 -7.93 4.63
CA ARG A 103 -1.60 -7.79 4.89
C ARG A 103 -1.93 -8.28 6.30
N PRO A 104 -2.86 -7.66 7.03
CA PRO A 104 -3.36 -8.22 8.28
C PRO A 104 -3.80 -9.67 8.07
N VAL A 105 -3.46 -10.54 9.01
CA VAL A 105 -3.86 -11.96 8.95
C VAL A 105 -5.39 -12.06 9.05
N ASP A 106 -6.03 -12.76 8.10
CA ASP A 106 -7.45 -13.07 8.18
C ASP A 106 -7.63 -14.48 8.74
N ILE A 107 -8.03 -14.55 10.00
CA ILE A 107 -8.31 -15.80 10.71
C ILE A 107 -9.81 -15.98 11.00
N THR A 108 -10.67 -15.15 10.42
CA THR A 108 -12.11 -15.09 10.76
C THR A 108 -12.81 -16.43 10.52
N VAL A 109 -12.46 -17.10 9.42
CA VAL A 109 -13.01 -18.42 9.09
C VAL A 109 -12.60 -19.45 10.15
N TYR A 110 -11.32 -19.49 10.51
CA TYR A 110 -10.79 -20.41 11.51
C TYR A 110 -11.42 -20.20 12.89
N GLU A 111 -11.59 -18.95 13.32
CA GLU A 111 -12.28 -18.66 14.59
C GLU A 111 -13.74 -19.11 14.59
N THR A 112 -14.44 -18.95 13.47
CA THR A 112 -15.83 -19.41 13.33
C THR A 112 -15.92 -20.93 13.47
N GLU A 113 -14.95 -21.66 12.90
CA GLU A 113 -14.83 -23.11 13.06
C GLU A 113 -14.53 -23.51 14.51
N LEU A 114 -13.62 -22.81 15.19
CA LEU A 114 -13.31 -23.05 16.61
C LEU A 114 -14.51 -22.79 17.51
N GLN A 115 -15.27 -21.71 17.29
CA GLN A 115 -16.50 -21.41 18.04
C GLN A 115 -17.54 -22.52 17.86
N LEU A 116 -17.73 -22.99 16.63
CA LEU A 116 -18.63 -24.10 16.35
C LEU A 116 -18.18 -25.39 17.04
N LEU A 117 -16.87 -25.66 17.02
CA LEU A 117 -16.28 -26.84 17.64
C LEU A 117 -16.38 -26.79 19.17
N TYR A 118 -16.16 -25.63 19.77
CA TYR A 118 -16.29 -25.39 21.21
C TYR A 118 -17.71 -25.72 21.71
N ASN A 119 -18.71 -25.29 20.94
CA ASN A 119 -20.13 -25.52 21.25
C ASN A 119 -20.53 -27.00 21.12
N LYS A 120 -19.93 -27.73 20.18
CA LYS A 120 -20.23 -29.16 19.93
C LYS A 120 -19.48 -30.11 20.89
N THR A 121 -18.32 -29.71 21.36
CA THR A 121 -17.43 -30.57 22.17
C THR A 121 -17.99 -30.71 23.58
N GLN A 122 -18.22 -31.92 24.08
CA GLN A 122 -18.74 -32.13 25.44
C GLN A 122 -17.63 -32.17 26.51
N ASP A 123 -16.46 -32.73 26.15
CA ASP A 123 -15.32 -32.92 27.05
C ASP A 123 -14.69 -31.57 27.46
N GLN A 124 -14.59 -31.35 28.77
CA GLN A 124 -14.02 -30.15 29.36
C GLN A 124 -12.54 -29.95 29.03
N ARG A 125 -11.76 -31.03 28.89
CA ARG A 125 -10.33 -30.95 28.57
C ARG A 125 -10.12 -30.43 27.15
N ILE A 126 -10.92 -30.92 26.21
CA ILE A 126 -10.86 -30.53 24.80
C ILE A 126 -11.40 -29.10 24.63
N ARG A 127 -12.49 -28.73 25.33
CA ARG A 127 -12.98 -27.34 25.35
C ARG A 127 -11.90 -26.36 25.83
N LYS A 128 -11.09 -26.74 26.81
CA LYS A 128 -9.98 -25.90 27.28
C LYS A 128 -8.93 -25.67 26.20
N LEU A 129 -8.56 -26.70 25.44
CA LEU A 129 -7.62 -26.57 24.32
C LEU A 129 -8.20 -25.64 23.23
N ILE A 130 -9.46 -25.82 22.86
CA ILE A 130 -10.13 -24.98 21.87
C ILE A 130 -10.19 -23.51 22.34
N SER A 131 -10.48 -23.28 23.62
CA SER A 131 -10.47 -21.92 24.21
C SER A 131 -9.08 -21.28 24.11
N GLN A 132 -8.01 -22.03 24.33
CA GLN A 132 -6.64 -21.53 24.19
C GLN A 132 -6.30 -21.16 22.75
N ASP A 133 -6.78 -21.94 21.77
CA ASP A 133 -6.62 -21.62 20.35
C ASP A 133 -7.44 -20.38 19.95
N MET A 134 -8.63 -20.20 20.54
CA MET A 134 -9.44 -18.98 20.35
C MET A 134 -8.73 -17.73 20.92
N ASP A 135 -8.21 -17.81 22.15
CA ASP A 135 -7.44 -16.73 22.77
C ASP A 135 -6.20 -16.35 21.94
N LYS A 136 -5.57 -17.35 21.30
CA LYS A 136 -4.44 -17.14 20.37
C LYS A 136 -4.89 -16.46 19.08
N GLY A 137 -6.08 -16.77 18.57
CA GLY A 137 -6.69 -16.05 17.46
C GLY A 137 -6.89 -14.57 17.80
N ASP A 138 -7.51 -14.28 18.95
CA ASP A 138 -7.68 -12.90 19.42
C ASP A 138 -6.35 -12.17 19.57
N TYR A 139 -5.32 -12.86 20.05
CA TYR A 139 -3.95 -12.31 20.10
C TYR A 139 -3.45 -11.90 18.70
N PHE A 140 -3.67 -12.71 17.66
CA PHE A 140 -3.23 -12.37 16.31
C PHE A 140 -3.95 -11.14 15.73
N LYS A 141 -5.25 -11.00 16.01
CA LYS A 141 -6.02 -9.82 15.60
C LYS A 141 -5.58 -8.54 16.32
N ASN A 142 -5.39 -8.63 17.63
CA ASN A 142 -5.13 -7.46 18.46
C ASN A 142 -3.69 -6.94 18.37
N ASN A 143 -2.74 -7.79 17.93
CA ASN A 143 -1.33 -7.42 17.83
C ASN A 143 -0.86 -7.13 16.41
N ASN A 144 -1.79 -6.81 15.49
CA ASN A 144 -1.50 -6.50 14.08
C ASN A 144 -0.57 -7.53 13.43
N VAL A 145 -0.82 -8.82 13.67
CA VAL A 145 -0.03 -9.86 13.00
C VAL A 145 -0.36 -9.83 11.51
N VAL A 146 0.69 -9.82 10.69
CA VAL A 146 0.60 -9.71 9.24
C VAL A 146 1.04 -10.99 8.57
N ASP A 147 0.33 -11.35 7.50
CA ASP A 147 0.79 -12.30 6.50
C ASP A 147 1.58 -11.54 5.46
N THR A 148 2.84 -11.93 5.28
CA THR A 148 3.70 -11.39 4.22
C THR A 148 3.53 -12.18 2.93
N GLU A 149 3.19 -11.48 1.86
CA GLU A 149 3.05 -12.04 0.52
C GLU A 149 4.15 -11.54 -0.40
N TYR A 150 4.60 -12.41 -1.30
CA TYR A 150 5.69 -12.14 -2.22
C TYR A 150 5.20 -12.23 -3.65
N TYR A 151 5.57 -11.27 -4.47
CA TYR A 151 5.21 -11.19 -5.88
C TYR A 151 6.43 -10.87 -6.73
N LEU A 152 6.56 -11.55 -7.86
CA LEU A 152 7.46 -11.13 -8.93
C LEU A 152 6.65 -10.33 -9.94
N LEU A 153 7.06 -9.08 -10.15
CA LEU A 153 6.45 -8.17 -11.11
C LEU A 153 7.29 -8.11 -12.37
N PHE A 154 6.62 -8.24 -13.51
CA PHE A 154 7.21 -8.11 -14.83
C PHE A 154 6.61 -6.88 -15.50
N LYS A 155 7.47 -6.08 -16.12
CA LYS A 155 7.08 -4.87 -16.82
C LYS A 155 7.44 -5.01 -18.29
N GLU A 156 6.46 -4.84 -19.15
CA GLU A 156 6.67 -4.77 -20.59
C GLU A 156 6.31 -3.39 -21.12
N SER A 157 7.26 -2.78 -21.84
CA SER A 157 7.02 -1.55 -22.58
C SER A 157 6.70 -1.90 -24.03
N LYS A 158 5.73 -1.20 -24.64
CA LYS A 158 5.35 -1.38 -26.06
C LYS A 158 6.42 -0.92 -27.08
N ARG A 159 7.71 -1.00 -26.75
CA ARG A 159 8.80 -0.62 -27.64
C ARG A 159 9.63 -1.83 -28.06
N LYS A 160 9.16 -2.52 -29.10
CA LYS A 160 9.95 -3.01 -30.25
C LYS A 160 9.03 -3.76 -31.23
N TYR A 161 8.32 -3.01 -32.07
CA TYR A 161 8.05 -3.51 -33.42
C TYR A 161 9.32 -3.25 -34.24
N VAL A 162 10.26 -4.20 -34.23
CA VAL A 162 11.23 -4.30 -35.31
C VAL A 162 10.51 -5.07 -36.41
N ILE A 163 9.98 -4.32 -37.36
CA ILE A 163 9.50 -4.86 -38.63
C ILE A 163 10.77 -5.25 -39.40
N TRP A 164 10.93 -6.54 -39.69
CA TRP A 164 11.90 -7.03 -40.68
C TRP A 164 11.33 -6.82 -42.08
#